data_AF-A0A2P2J8W4-F1
#
_entry.id   AF-A0A2P2J8W4-F1
#
_cell.length_a   1.000
_cell.length_b   1.000
_cell.length_c   1.000
_cell.angle_alpha   90.00
_cell.angle_beta   90.00
_cell.angle_gamma   90.00
#
_symmetry.space_group_name_H-M   'P 1'
#
loop_
_entity.id
_entity.type
_entity.pdbx_description
1 polymer ?
#
loop_
_entity_poly.entity_id
_entity_poly.type
_entity_poly.pdbx_seq_one_letter_code
_entity_poly.pdbx_strand_id
1 'polypeptide(L)'
;MAASFRAITRSSDAKAASSCVWRAFSSPSTLNSETALPAFSLFARRNYLPLRQDPKDRNVQWVFLGCPGVGKGTYASRLSDLLGVPHIATGDLVREELNSSGLLSSQLKETVNQGKLVSDETIISLLSKRLEAREAKGESGFILDGFPRTIRQAEILEGVTNIDLAINLKLQEEALIAKCLGRRICSECGDNYNIARIDIKGENGKPGIYMAPLPPPPKCASKLIQRSDDTEEVVKERLRIYYEMVLLHL
;
A
#
# COMPACT_ATOMS: atom_id res chain seq x y z
N MET A 1 4.62 3.55 -19.34
CA MET A 1 4.54 3.97 -17.93
C MET A 1 5.31 2.96 -17.10
N ALA A 2 6.55 3.27 -16.74
CA ALA A 2 7.38 2.40 -15.92
C ALA A 2 7.36 2.95 -14.48
N ALA A 3 6.66 2.28 -13.58
CA ALA A 3 6.90 2.46 -12.15
C ALA A 3 8.24 1.77 -11.85
N SER A 4 9.21 2.53 -11.35
CA SER A 4 10.48 1.94 -10.90
C SER A 4 10.25 1.26 -9.56
N PHE A 5 10.01 -0.05 -9.61
CA PHE A 5 9.91 -0.90 -8.44
C PHE A 5 11.31 -1.32 -8.02
N ARG A 6 11.78 -0.83 -6.87
CA ARG A 6 12.99 -1.36 -6.23
C ARG A 6 12.55 -2.32 -5.13
N ALA A 7 12.41 -3.60 -5.50
CA ALA A 7 12.25 -4.67 -4.51
C ALA A 7 13.62 -4.93 -3.88
N ILE A 8 13.71 -4.79 -2.56
CA ILE A 8 14.87 -5.23 -1.78
C ILE A 8 14.51 -6.64 -1.29
N THR A 9 15.01 -7.67 -1.97
CA THR A 9 14.88 -9.06 -1.52
C THR A 9 16.15 -9.45 -0.76
N ARG A 10 15.97 -10.03 0.43
CA ARG A 10 17.05 -10.58 1.25
C ARG A 10 17.65 -11.80 0.54
N SER A 11 18.95 -11.76 0.21
CA SER A 11 19.71 -12.92 -0.25
C SER A 11 20.14 -13.75 0.95
N SER A 12 19.54 -14.91 1.14
CA SER A 12 20.12 -15.96 1.99
C SER A 12 21.08 -16.79 1.14
N ASP A 13 22.37 -16.61 1.40
CA ASP A 13 23.42 -17.49 0.92
C ASP A 13 23.20 -18.92 1.44
N ALA A 14 23.11 -19.88 0.52
CA ALA A 14 23.38 -21.28 0.80
C ALA A 14 24.16 -21.87 -0.38
N LYS A 15 25.45 -22.12 -0.14
CA LYS A 15 26.36 -22.88 -1.00
C LYS A 15 25.84 -24.32 -1.18
N ALA A 16 25.76 -24.80 -2.41
CA ALA A 16 26.01 -26.20 -2.75
C ALA A 16 26.43 -26.33 -4.21
N ALA A 17 27.43 -27.17 -4.44
CA ALA A 17 28.25 -27.25 -5.63
C ALA A 17 27.68 -28.16 -6.73
N SER A 18 28.23 -27.96 -7.94
CA SER A 18 28.52 -28.99 -8.96
C SER A 18 27.35 -29.69 -9.67
N SER A 19 27.14 -29.37 -10.95
CA SER A 19 27.83 -30.02 -12.08
C SER A 19 27.10 -29.80 -13.40
N CYS A 20 27.92 -29.67 -14.43
CA CYS A 20 27.63 -29.43 -15.84
C CYS A 20 26.99 -30.67 -16.50
N VAL A 21 25.91 -30.52 -17.28
CA VAL A 21 25.73 -31.21 -18.57
C VAL A 21 24.91 -30.34 -19.52
N TRP A 22 25.55 -29.87 -20.58
CA TRP A 22 24.90 -29.38 -21.79
C TRP A 22 24.38 -30.54 -22.63
N ARG A 23 23.18 -30.44 -23.20
CA ARG A 23 22.84 -31.03 -24.50
C ARG A 23 21.59 -30.37 -25.09
N ALA A 24 21.81 -29.65 -26.18
CA ALA A 24 20.80 -29.38 -27.19
C ALA A 24 20.50 -30.66 -27.98
N PHE A 25 19.30 -30.74 -28.59
CA PHE A 25 19.03 -31.09 -29.98
C PHE A 25 17.60 -31.64 -30.17
N SER A 26 16.84 -30.89 -30.99
CA SER A 26 15.97 -31.32 -32.09
C SER A 26 14.86 -32.37 -31.90
N SER A 27 13.64 -31.92 -32.23
CA SER A 27 12.47 -32.72 -32.61
C SER A 27 12.72 -33.56 -33.88
N PRO A 28 11.88 -34.58 -34.16
CA PRO A 28 10.84 -34.35 -35.17
C PRO A 28 9.48 -35.10 -34.96
N SER A 29 8.43 -34.36 -35.34
CA SER A 29 7.15 -34.70 -36.01
C SER A 29 6.67 -36.15 -36.21
N THR A 30 5.35 -36.37 -36.00
CA THR A 30 4.31 -36.80 -37.00
C THR A 30 2.93 -36.81 -36.30
N LEU A 31 1.91 -36.03 -36.67
CA LEU A 31 1.00 -35.95 -37.84
C LEU A 31 -0.26 -36.86 -37.76
N ASN A 32 -1.42 -36.20 -37.93
CA ASN A 32 -2.77 -36.64 -38.39
C ASN A 32 -3.87 -36.10 -37.45
N SER A 33 -4.99 -35.51 -37.88
CA SER A 33 -5.58 -35.18 -39.18
C SER A 33 -6.82 -34.29 -38.93
N GLU A 34 -7.06 -33.33 -39.86
CA GLU A 34 -8.34 -32.74 -40.36
C GLU A 34 -9.56 -32.61 -39.40
N THR A 35 -10.26 -31.48 -39.26
CA THR A 35 -11.05 -30.76 -40.29
C THR A 35 -11.57 -29.38 -39.81
N ALA A 36 -11.80 -28.47 -40.78
CA ALA A 36 -12.77 -27.34 -40.81
C ALA A 36 -12.32 -25.90 -40.41
N LEU A 37 -12.56 -24.97 -41.36
CA LEU A 37 -12.34 -23.50 -41.38
C LEU A 37 -13.61 -22.73 -40.90
N PRO A 38 -13.69 -21.38 -40.97
CA PRO A 38 -12.85 -20.30 -40.40
C PRO A 38 -13.71 -19.22 -39.67
N ALA A 39 -13.15 -18.40 -38.76
CA ALA A 39 -13.62 -17.02 -38.52
C ALA A 39 -12.78 -16.27 -37.46
N PHE A 40 -12.32 -15.07 -37.84
CA PHE A 40 -12.16 -13.88 -36.99
C PHE A 40 -11.53 -14.03 -35.59
N SER A 41 -10.21 -13.81 -35.49
CA SER A 41 -9.64 -12.63 -34.81
C SER A 41 -8.12 -12.72 -34.82
N LEU A 42 -7.50 -12.10 -35.82
CA LEU A 42 -6.10 -11.68 -35.71
C LEU A 42 -6.05 -10.57 -34.65
N PHE A 43 -5.02 -10.63 -33.80
CA PHE A 43 -4.65 -9.67 -32.75
C PHE A 43 -5.37 -9.73 -31.41
N ALA A 44 -4.97 -10.69 -30.57
CA ALA A 44 -4.71 -10.42 -29.15
C ALA A 44 -3.79 -11.50 -28.53
N ARG A 45 -2.60 -11.73 -29.11
CA ARG A 45 -1.50 -12.32 -28.33
C ARG A 45 -0.95 -11.25 -27.38
N ARG A 46 -1.68 -11.00 -26.28
CA ARG A 46 -1.05 -10.52 -25.06
C ARG A 46 -0.77 -11.76 -24.24
N ASN A 47 0.50 -12.17 -24.24
CA ASN A 47 1.03 -13.11 -23.25
C ASN A 47 0.78 -12.49 -21.87
N TYR A 48 -0.38 -12.72 -21.29
CA TYR A 48 -0.53 -12.69 -19.84
C TYR A 48 0.34 -13.83 -19.34
N LEU A 49 1.41 -13.47 -18.61
CA LEU A 49 2.16 -14.42 -17.80
C LEU A 49 1.15 -15.34 -17.11
N PRO A 50 1.37 -16.67 -17.09
CA PRO A 50 0.47 -17.56 -16.37
C PRO A 50 0.38 -17.04 -14.94
N LEU A 51 -0.85 -16.69 -14.51
CA LEU A 51 -1.13 -16.32 -13.14
C LEU A 51 -0.60 -17.46 -12.28
N ARG A 52 0.43 -17.14 -11.49
CA ARG A 52 1.12 -18.10 -10.63
C ARG A 52 0.09 -18.78 -9.75
N GLN A 53 0.21 -20.10 -9.64
CA GLN A 53 -0.72 -20.98 -8.91
C GLN A 53 -0.95 -20.53 -7.45
N ASP A 54 -2.15 -20.89 -7.00
CA ASP A 54 -2.85 -20.63 -5.72
C ASP A 54 -1.95 -20.55 -4.45
N PRO A 55 -1.99 -19.45 -3.66
CA PRO A 55 -1.06 -19.15 -2.58
C PRO A 55 -1.48 -19.70 -1.21
N LYS A 56 -1.88 -20.97 -1.10
CA LYS A 56 -2.27 -21.53 0.22
C LYS A 56 -1.17 -21.52 1.29
N ASP A 57 0.09 -21.22 0.92
CA ASP A 57 1.25 -21.22 1.82
C ASP A 57 2.06 -19.91 1.84
N ARG A 58 1.60 -18.82 1.18
CA ARG A 58 2.27 -17.52 1.31
C ARG A 58 1.43 -16.58 2.14
N ASN A 59 1.77 -16.47 3.42
CA ASN A 59 1.32 -15.35 4.25
C ASN A 59 1.78 -14.06 3.57
N VAL A 60 0.85 -13.20 3.20
CA VAL A 60 1.17 -11.87 2.65
C VAL A 60 1.32 -10.94 3.84
N GLN A 61 2.54 -10.61 4.27
CA GLN A 61 2.79 -9.69 5.38
C GLN A 61 3.52 -8.46 4.85
N TRP A 62 2.76 -7.50 4.32
CA TRP A 62 3.32 -6.37 3.58
C TRP A 62 3.18 -5.06 4.35
N VAL A 63 4.10 -4.14 4.10
CA VAL A 63 4.11 -2.80 4.68
C VAL A 63 4.15 -1.75 3.58
N PHE A 64 3.28 -0.74 3.68
CA PHE A 64 3.26 0.42 2.80
C PHE A 64 3.88 1.65 3.49
N LEU A 65 4.95 2.13 2.88
CA LEU A 65 5.68 3.33 3.24
C LEU A 65 5.49 4.42 2.18
N GLY A 66 5.68 5.67 2.57
CA GLY A 66 5.62 6.81 1.66
C GLY A 66 5.02 8.06 2.28
N CYS A 67 5.20 9.19 1.62
CA CYS A 67 4.72 10.51 2.06
C CYS A 67 3.19 10.54 2.31
N PRO A 68 2.68 11.46 3.14
CA PRO A 68 1.25 11.78 3.15
C PRO A 68 0.77 12.17 1.75
N GLY A 69 -0.44 11.73 1.36
CA GLY A 69 -1.00 12.04 0.03
C GLY A 69 -0.49 11.19 -1.14
N VAL A 70 0.55 10.37 -0.95
CA VAL A 70 1.11 9.53 -2.05
C VAL A 70 0.12 8.48 -2.58
N GLY A 71 -0.87 8.09 -1.76
CA GLY A 71 -1.93 7.15 -2.14
C GLY A 71 -1.79 5.74 -1.55
N LYS A 72 -1.01 5.58 -0.47
CA LYS A 72 -0.82 4.30 0.23
C LYS A 72 -2.14 3.56 0.46
N GLY A 73 -3.10 4.18 1.15
CA GLY A 73 -4.40 3.58 1.43
C GLY A 73 -5.15 3.12 0.18
N THR A 74 -5.09 3.87 -0.92
CA THR A 74 -5.71 3.46 -2.19
C THR A 74 -5.08 2.20 -2.77
N TYR A 75 -3.74 2.11 -2.77
CA TYR A 75 -3.05 0.92 -3.27
C TYR A 75 -3.16 -0.26 -2.30
N ALA A 76 -3.07 -0.01 -1.00
CA ALA A 76 -3.18 -1.02 0.05
C ALA A 76 -4.58 -1.65 0.07
N SER A 77 -5.65 -0.87 0.00
CA SER A 77 -7.02 -1.39 -0.08
C SER A 77 -7.24 -2.22 -1.35
N ARG A 78 -6.80 -1.75 -2.53
CA ARG A 78 -6.93 -2.51 -3.78
C ARG A 78 -6.17 -3.84 -3.75
N LEU A 79 -4.98 -3.85 -3.14
CA LEU A 79 -4.17 -5.07 -3.01
C LEU A 79 -4.73 -6.00 -1.95
N SER A 80 -5.29 -5.47 -0.87
CA SER A 80 -6.05 -6.23 0.14
C SER A 80 -7.19 -6.99 -0.52
N ASP A 81 -8.00 -6.33 -1.35
CA ASP A 81 -9.11 -6.96 -2.07
C ASP A 81 -8.61 -8.02 -3.07
N LEU A 82 -7.52 -7.72 -3.80
CA LEU A 82 -6.97 -8.64 -4.81
C LEU A 82 -6.33 -9.89 -4.19
N LEU A 83 -5.66 -9.73 -3.05
CA LEU A 83 -4.90 -10.79 -2.38
C LEU A 83 -5.72 -11.51 -1.30
N GLY A 84 -6.91 -11.00 -0.97
CA GLY A 84 -7.78 -11.58 0.06
C GLY A 84 -7.22 -11.48 1.48
N VAL A 85 -6.38 -10.47 1.76
CA VAL A 85 -5.77 -10.25 3.08
C VAL A 85 -6.21 -8.92 3.68
N PRO A 86 -6.33 -8.81 5.02
CA PRO A 86 -6.82 -7.58 5.65
C PRO A 86 -5.87 -6.40 5.46
N HIS A 87 -6.42 -5.26 5.04
CA HIS A 87 -5.78 -3.95 5.16
C HIS A 87 -5.91 -3.43 6.59
N ILE A 88 -4.78 -3.07 7.19
CA ILE A 88 -4.68 -2.53 8.56
C ILE A 88 -4.00 -1.17 8.47
N ALA A 89 -4.79 -0.10 8.61
CA ALA A 89 -4.27 1.26 8.73
C ALA A 89 -4.21 1.66 10.21
N THR A 90 -3.04 2.10 10.69
CA THR A 90 -2.89 2.50 12.11
C THR A 90 -3.75 3.67 12.51
N GLY A 91 -4.05 4.57 11.58
CA GLY A 91 -4.99 5.66 11.82
C GLY A 91 -6.42 5.16 12.10
N ASP A 92 -6.85 4.07 11.46
CA ASP A 92 -8.14 3.46 11.72
C ASP A 92 -8.14 2.72 13.07
N LEU A 93 -7.06 2.00 13.41
CA LEU A 93 -6.93 1.35 14.72
C LEU A 93 -7.12 2.33 15.88
N VAL A 94 -6.47 3.50 15.80
CA VAL A 94 -6.61 4.54 16.84
C VAL A 94 -8.05 5.09 16.87
N ARG A 95 -8.68 5.33 15.71
CA ARG A 95 -10.06 5.82 15.66
C ARG A 95 -11.07 4.80 16.20
N GLU A 96 -10.92 3.54 15.83
CA GLU A 96 -11.73 2.42 16.31
C GLU A 96 -11.61 2.29 17.84
N GLU A 97 -10.38 2.33 18.37
CA GLU A 97 -10.17 2.25 19.81
C GLU A 97 -10.72 3.48 20.54
N LEU A 98 -10.58 4.70 20.00
CA LEU A 98 -11.20 5.90 20.56
C LEU A 98 -12.74 5.80 20.64
N ASN A 99 -13.36 5.07 19.72
CA ASN A 99 -14.80 4.82 19.73
C ASN A 99 -15.20 3.60 20.60
N SER A 100 -14.24 2.83 21.10
CA SER A 100 -14.46 1.66 21.94
C SER A 100 -14.76 2.05 23.40
N SER A 101 -15.40 1.13 24.13
CA SER A 101 -15.53 1.20 25.59
C SER A 101 -14.45 0.32 26.25
N GLY A 102 -13.42 0.95 26.82
CA GLY A 102 -12.32 0.23 27.48
C GLY A 102 -11.35 1.14 28.24
N LEU A 103 -10.45 0.52 29.02
CA LEU A 103 -9.40 1.25 29.74
C LEU A 103 -8.42 1.93 28.76
N LEU A 104 -8.02 1.24 27.70
CA LEU A 104 -7.16 1.79 26.65
C LEU A 104 -7.83 2.95 25.91
N SER A 105 -9.13 2.87 25.61
CA SER A 105 -9.84 3.96 24.96
C SER A 105 -9.91 5.22 25.83
N SER A 106 -10.02 5.05 27.14
CA SER A 106 -10.04 6.16 28.10
C SER A 106 -8.68 6.88 28.16
N GLN A 107 -7.59 6.10 28.22
CA GLN A 107 -6.22 6.62 28.18
C GLN A 107 -5.89 7.31 26.84
N LEU A 108 -6.35 6.73 25.73
CA LEU A 108 -6.19 7.32 24.40
C LEU A 108 -6.97 8.63 24.26
N LYS A 109 -8.22 8.68 24.72
CA LYS A 109 -9.03 9.91 24.75
C LYS A 109 -8.33 10.99 25.54
N GLU A 110 -7.81 10.68 26.72
CA GLU A 110 -7.07 11.64 27.54
C GLU A 110 -5.83 12.16 26.81
N THR A 111 -5.04 11.28 26.22
CA THR A 111 -3.82 11.63 25.46
C THR A 111 -4.15 12.54 24.28
N VAL A 112 -5.16 12.18 23.48
CA VAL A 112 -5.61 12.95 22.31
C VAL A 112 -6.22 14.29 22.72
N ASN A 113 -7.02 14.33 23.79
CA ASN A 113 -7.60 15.57 24.32
C ASN A 113 -6.54 16.54 24.83
N GLN A 114 -5.42 16.04 25.34
CA GLN A 114 -4.25 16.84 25.72
C GLN A 114 -3.41 17.30 24.50
N GLY A 115 -3.82 16.96 23.28
CA GLY A 115 -3.08 17.26 22.05
C GLY A 115 -1.76 16.49 21.92
N LYS A 116 -1.56 15.44 22.73
CA LYS A 116 -0.35 14.62 22.72
C LYS A 116 -0.46 13.54 21.64
N LEU A 117 0.69 13.19 21.06
CA LEU A 117 0.79 12.06 20.15
C LEU A 117 0.64 10.75 20.92
N VAL A 118 -0.06 9.80 20.31
CA VAL A 118 -0.17 8.42 20.84
C VAL A 118 1.22 7.79 20.82
N SER A 119 1.62 7.16 21.93
CA SER A 119 2.94 6.54 22.05
C SER A 119 3.10 5.35 21.10
N ASP A 120 4.34 5.08 20.68
CA ASP A 120 4.67 3.95 19.81
C ASP A 120 4.18 2.63 20.42
N GLU A 121 4.41 2.43 21.72
CA GLU A 121 4.02 1.23 22.47
C GLU A 121 2.50 1.01 22.46
N THR A 122 1.72 2.10 22.51
CA THR A 122 0.26 2.03 22.44
C THR A 122 -0.20 1.63 21.03
N ILE A 123 0.43 2.18 19.99
CA ILE A 123 0.10 1.80 18.60
C ILE A 123 0.44 0.32 18.36
N ILE A 124 1.57 -0.15 18.88
CA ILE A 124 1.99 -1.55 18.77
C ILE A 124 1.04 -2.48 19.51
N SER A 125 0.60 -2.14 20.73
CA SER A 125 -0.33 -3.00 21.47
C SER A 125 -1.69 -3.13 20.75
N LEU A 126 -2.18 -2.04 20.14
CA LEU A 126 -3.38 -2.08 19.29
C LEU A 126 -3.17 -2.95 18.05
N LEU A 127 -2.00 -2.85 17.42
CA LEU A 127 -1.65 -3.66 16.26
C LEU A 127 -1.57 -5.15 16.61
N SER A 128 -0.85 -5.52 17.67
CA SER A 128 -0.74 -6.91 18.13
C SER A 128 -2.10 -7.52 18.43
N LYS A 129 -2.95 -6.81 19.20
CA LYS A 129 -4.33 -7.24 19.48
C LYS A 129 -5.14 -7.46 18.20
N ARG A 130 -4.95 -6.60 17.19
CA ARG A 130 -5.65 -6.70 15.90
C ARG A 130 -5.18 -7.91 15.09
N LEU A 131 -3.88 -8.21 15.12
CA LEU A 131 -3.28 -9.35 14.45
C LEU A 131 -3.70 -10.67 15.12
N GLU A 132 -3.61 -10.76 16.44
CA GLU A 132 -4.06 -11.92 17.23
C GLU A 132 -5.54 -12.23 16.99
N ALA A 133 -6.40 -11.20 16.98
CA ALA A 133 -7.83 -11.39 16.74
C ALA A 133 -8.16 -11.88 15.32
N ARG A 134 -7.28 -11.66 14.34
CA ARG A 134 -7.41 -12.13 12.95
C ARG A 134 -6.88 -13.54 12.81
N GLU A 135 -5.73 -13.81 13.41
CA GLU A 135 -5.14 -15.15 13.47
C GLU A 135 -6.10 -16.13 14.16
N ALA A 136 -6.76 -15.72 15.26
CA ALA A 136 -7.79 -16.51 15.93
C ALA A 136 -9.02 -16.83 15.05
N LYS A 137 -9.24 -16.07 13.96
CA LYS A 137 -10.28 -16.32 12.96
C LYS A 137 -9.80 -17.17 11.79
N GLY A 138 -8.54 -17.62 11.82
CA GLY A 138 -7.90 -18.36 10.73
C GLY A 138 -7.50 -17.47 9.55
N GLU A 139 -7.46 -16.15 9.71
CA GLU A 139 -6.99 -15.24 8.67
C GLU A 139 -5.46 -15.18 8.70
N SER A 140 -4.83 -15.43 7.55
CA SER A 140 -3.38 -15.45 7.40
C SER A 140 -2.89 -14.31 6.49
N GLY A 141 -1.99 -13.48 7.01
CA GLY A 141 -1.45 -12.31 6.30
C GLY A 141 -2.20 -11.00 6.56
N PHE A 142 -1.58 -9.88 6.18
CA PHE A 142 -2.07 -8.52 6.31
C PHE A 142 -1.29 -7.55 5.42
N ILE A 143 -1.87 -6.37 5.17
CA ILE A 143 -1.18 -5.21 4.61
C ILE A 143 -1.23 -4.08 5.64
N LEU A 144 -0.07 -3.65 6.13
CA LEU A 144 0.07 -2.49 7.02
C LEU A 144 0.20 -1.20 6.23
N ASP A 145 -0.63 -0.21 6.56
CA ASP A 145 -0.53 1.16 6.02
C ASP A 145 -0.27 2.17 7.14
N GLY A 146 0.80 2.94 6.98
CA GLY A 146 1.14 4.04 7.88
C GLY A 146 1.87 3.62 9.14
N PHE A 147 2.44 2.41 9.18
CA PHE A 147 3.32 1.89 10.22
C PHE A 147 4.29 0.86 9.62
N PRO A 148 5.58 0.85 10.00
CA PRO A 148 6.22 1.76 10.95
C PRO A 148 6.52 3.14 10.33
N ARG A 149 6.62 4.17 11.18
CA ARG A 149 6.99 5.56 10.84
C ARG A 149 8.34 5.98 11.41
N THR A 150 8.80 5.31 12.46
CA THR A 150 10.11 5.52 13.11
C THR A 150 10.93 4.23 13.02
N ILE A 151 12.26 4.33 13.18
CA ILE A 151 13.13 3.15 13.30
C ILE A 151 12.70 2.31 14.51
N ARG A 152 12.43 2.96 15.65
CA ARG A 152 11.98 2.28 16.87
C ARG A 152 10.71 1.45 16.63
N GLN A 153 9.74 1.97 15.89
CA GLN A 153 8.55 1.21 15.50
C GLN A 153 8.90 0.02 14.60
N ALA A 154 9.88 0.16 13.70
CA ALA A 154 10.33 -0.94 12.83
C ALA A 154 11.04 -2.04 13.63
N GLU A 155 11.93 -1.68 14.57
CA GLU A 155 12.60 -2.62 15.49
C GLU A 155 11.59 -3.40 16.33
N ILE A 156 10.57 -2.71 16.86
CA ILE A 156 9.53 -3.38 17.65
C ILE A 156 8.66 -4.26 16.74
N LEU A 157 8.33 -3.82 15.52
CA LEU A 157 7.55 -4.61 14.56
C LEU A 157 8.25 -5.93 14.22
N GLU A 158 9.58 -5.90 14.05
CA GLU A 158 10.39 -7.09 13.79
C GLU A 158 10.30 -8.12 14.93
N GLY A 159 10.12 -7.67 16.17
CA GLY A 159 9.89 -8.54 17.33
C GLY A 159 8.47 -9.11 17.43
N VAL A 160 7.48 -8.51 16.75
CA VAL A 160 6.07 -8.92 16.80
C VAL A 160 5.71 -9.84 15.64
N THR A 161 6.22 -9.57 14.43
CA THR A 161 5.84 -10.31 13.24
C THR A 161 6.89 -10.20 12.12
N ASN A 162 6.90 -11.17 11.22
CA ASN A 162 7.75 -11.12 10.03
C ASN A 162 7.08 -10.27 8.94
N ILE A 163 7.89 -9.51 8.19
CA ILE A 163 7.44 -8.71 7.05
C ILE A 163 8.11 -9.23 5.78
N ASP A 164 7.32 -9.66 4.80
CA ASP A 164 7.83 -10.21 3.54
C ASP A 164 8.26 -9.13 2.56
N LEU A 165 7.56 -7.99 2.56
CA LEU A 165 7.74 -6.93 1.58
C LEU A 165 7.41 -5.55 2.16
N ALA A 166 8.35 -4.63 2.03
CA ALA A 166 8.14 -3.20 2.25
C ALA A 166 8.03 -2.47 0.90
N ILE A 167 6.89 -1.83 0.66
CA ILE A 167 6.61 -1.06 -0.55
C ILE A 167 6.69 0.42 -0.21
N ASN A 168 7.72 1.11 -0.71
CA ASN A 168 7.85 2.55 -0.55
C ASN A 168 7.35 3.31 -1.79
N LEU A 169 6.22 3.99 -1.66
CA LEU A 169 5.65 4.81 -2.73
C LEU A 169 6.29 6.20 -2.72
N LYS A 170 6.76 6.64 -3.88
CA LYS A 170 7.32 7.97 -4.11
C LYS A 170 6.52 8.71 -5.17
N LEU A 171 6.38 10.03 -4.97
CA LEU A 171 5.72 10.93 -5.90
C LEU A 171 6.40 12.31 -5.80
N GLN A 172 6.36 13.08 -6.88
CA GLN A 172 6.87 14.45 -6.89
C GLN A 172 6.11 15.32 -5.88
N GLU A 173 6.82 16.24 -5.23
CA GLU A 173 6.28 17.04 -4.13
C GLU A 173 5.10 17.89 -4.56
N GLU A 174 5.18 18.49 -5.75
CA GLU A 174 4.13 19.32 -6.33
C GLU A 174 2.84 18.51 -6.52
N ALA A 175 2.97 17.24 -6.92
CA ALA A 175 1.84 16.32 -7.00
C ALA A 175 1.32 15.92 -5.62
N LEU A 176 2.18 15.72 -4.62
CA LEU A 176 1.76 15.41 -3.25
C LEU A 176 0.94 16.54 -2.64
N ILE A 177 1.40 17.78 -2.77
CA ILE A 177 0.71 18.98 -2.29
C ILE A 177 -0.65 19.10 -2.97
N ALA A 178 -0.68 19.04 -4.32
CA ALA A 178 -1.93 19.09 -5.08
C ALA A 178 -2.92 17.99 -4.66
N LYS A 179 -2.45 16.76 -4.43
CA LYS A 179 -3.32 15.65 -3.97
C LYS A 179 -3.89 15.89 -2.58
N CYS A 180 -3.10 16.41 -1.64
CA CYS A 180 -3.59 16.69 -0.29
C CYS A 180 -4.63 17.81 -0.30
N LEU A 181 -4.36 18.93 -0.97
CA LEU A 181 -5.29 20.06 -1.09
C LEU A 181 -6.57 19.69 -1.84
N GLY A 182 -6.47 18.81 -2.84
CA GLY A 182 -7.61 18.31 -3.61
C GLY A 182 -8.41 17.21 -2.92
N ARG A 183 -7.97 16.68 -1.77
CA ARG A 183 -8.65 15.58 -1.08
C ARG A 183 -10.00 16.03 -0.55
N ARG A 184 -11.01 15.19 -0.74
CA ARG A 184 -12.36 15.38 -0.22
C ARG A 184 -12.84 14.12 0.46
N ILE A 185 -13.61 14.25 1.52
CA ILE A 185 -14.27 13.15 2.22
C ILE A 185 -15.76 13.39 2.16
N CYS A 186 -16.54 12.36 1.86
CA CYS A 186 -17.98 12.44 2.00
C CYS A 186 -18.36 12.32 3.48
N SER A 187 -19.07 13.33 4.02
CA SER A 187 -19.47 13.35 5.43
C SER A 187 -20.45 12.23 5.83
N GLU A 188 -21.10 11.57 4.86
CA GLU A 188 -22.05 10.49 5.13
C GLU A 188 -21.47 9.09 4.95
N CYS A 189 -20.80 8.81 3.81
CA CYS A 189 -20.29 7.46 3.55
C CYS A 189 -18.83 7.27 4.00
N GLY A 190 -18.11 8.35 4.32
CA GLY A 190 -16.70 8.27 4.73
C GLY A 190 -15.71 8.02 3.59
N ASP A 191 -16.17 7.83 2.35
CA ASP A 191 -15.30 7.59 1.20
C ASP A 191 -14.42 8.80 0.87
N ASN A 192 -13.23 8.49 0.34
CA ASN A 192 -12.23 9.48 -0.08
C ASN A 192 -12.30 9.74 -1.58
N TYR A 193 -12.32 11.02 -1.93
CA TYR A 193 -12.33 11.54 -3.30
C TYR A 193 -11.18 12.52 -3.51
N ASN A 194 -10.89 12.85 -4.76
CA ASN A 194 -9.85 13.83 -5.07
C ASN A 194 -10.25 14.67 -6.28
N ILE A 195 -10.43 15.97 -6.09
CA ILE A 195 -10.82 16.87 -7.18
C ILE A 195 -9.62 17.43 -7.95
N ALA A 196 -8.38 17.20 -7.49
CA ALA A 196 -7.19 17.70 -8.16
C ALA A 196 -6.96 16.95 -9.47
N ARG A 197 -6.80 17.73 -10.55
CA ARG A 197 -6.25 17.25 -11.82
C ARG A 197 -4.77 17.60 -11.84
N ILE A 198 -3.92 16.59 -11.95
CA ILE A 198 -2.47 16.77 -11.93
C ILE A 198 -1.94 16.45 -13.32
N ASP A 199 -1.26 17.42 -13.91
CA ASP A 199 -0.63 17.33 -15.22
C ASP A 199 0.72 18.03 -15.15
N ILE A 200 1.71 17.32 -14.61
CA ILE A 200 3.08 17.79 -14.46
C ILE A 200 3.86 17.31 -15.68
N LYS A 201 4.38 18.25 -16.46
CA LYS A 201 5.24 17.93 -17.60
C LYS A 201 6.57 17.37 -17.12
N GLY A 202 7.16 16.46 -17.89
CA GLY A 202 8.48 15.94 -17.61
C GLY A 202 9.54 16.96 -17.97
N GLU A 203 10.31 17.43 -16.98
CA GLU A 203 11.39 18.40 -17.15
C GLU A 203 12.61 17.99 -16.29
N ASN A 204 13.81 18.38 -16.71
CA ASN A 204 15.06 18.14 -15.97
C ASN A 204 15.30 16.67 -15.58
N GLY A 205 14.96 15.72 -16.48
CA GLY A 205 15.11 14.28 -16.24
C GLY A 205 14.06 13.67 -15.31
N LYS A 206 13.11 14.46 -14.78
CA LYS A 206 11.96 13.93 -14.04
C LYS A 206 10.88 13.46 -15.02
N PRO A 207 10.26 12.28 -14.81
CA PRO A 207 9.17 11.83 -15.65
C PRO A 207 7.95 12.74 -15.47
N GLY A 208 7.23 13.02 -16.56
CA GLY A 208 5.93 13.68 -16.48
C GLY A 208 4.92 12.83 -15.71
N ILE A 209 4.03 13.47 -14.97
CA ILE A 209 3.02 12.82 -14.14
C ILE A 209 1.65 13.35 -14.53
N TYR A 210 0.78 12.44 -14.98
CA TYR A 210 -0.62 12.72 -15.18
C TYR A 210 -1.46 11.89 -14.20
N MET A 211 -2.34 12.55 -13.46
CA MET A 211 -3.37 11.91 -12.64
C MET A 211 -4.71 12.62 -12.85
N ALA A 212 -5.68 11.87 -13.35
CA ALA A 212 -7.06 12.33 -13.45
C ALA A 212 -7.67 12.49 -12.05
N PRO A 213 -8.62 13.41 -11.87
CA PRO A 213 -9.37 13.53 -10.63
C PRO A 213 -10.19 12.27 -10.37
N LEU A 214 -10.50 12.03 -9.10
CA LEU A 214 -11.43 11.01 -8.61
C LEU A 214 -12.70 11.73 -8.10
N PRO A 215 -13.67 12.04 -8.97
CA PRO A 215 -14.88 12.75 -8.59
C PRO A 215 -15.83 11.88 -7.76
N PRO A 216 -16.67 12.48 -6.90
CA PRO A 216 -17.71 11.76 -6.18
C PRO A 216 -18.86 11.33 -7.10
N PRO A 217 -19.62 10.28 -6.74
CA PRO A 217 -20.92 10.03 -7.35
C PRO A 217 -21.91 11.15 -7.00
N PRO A 218 -23.01 11.34 -7.78
CA PRO A 218 -23.96 12.44 -7.56
C PRO A 218 -24.51 12.53 -6.13
N LYS A 219 -24.76 11.37 -5.49
CA LYS A 219 -25.24 11.28 -4.10
C LYS A 219 -24.27 11.86 -3.05
N CYS A 220 -22.98 11.95 -3.35
CA CYS A 220 -21.94 12.43 -2.45
C CYS A 220 -21.45 13.84 -2.79
N ALA A 221 -21.77 14.37 -3.97
CA ALA A 221 -21.19 15.61 -4.49
C ALA A 221 -21.43 16.83 -3.59
N SER A 222 -22.65 16.97 -3.04
CA SER A 222 -23.01 18.08 -2.13
C SER A 222 -22.52 17.90 -0.68
N LYS A 223 -21.92 16.74 -0.37
CA LYS A 223 -21.58 16.31 1.00
C LYS A 223 -20.07 16.21 1.19
N LEU A 224 -19.31 16.72 0.23
CA LEU A 224 -17.86 16.71 0.26
C LEU A 224 -17.35 17.79 1.19
N ILE A 225 -16.58 17.35 2.18
CA ILE A 225 -15.83 18.22 3.08
C ILE A 225 -14.33 18.05 2.84
N GLN A 226 -13.57 19.10 3.12
CA GLN A 226 -12.12 19.03 3.22
C GLN A 226 -11.76 18.74 4.68
N ARG A 227 -10.69 17.98 4.91
CA ARG A 227 -10.22 17.77 6.29
C ARG A 227 -9.59 19.06 6.82
N SER A 228 -9.70 19.27 8.12
CA SER A 228 -9.10 20.42 8.80
C SER A 228 -7.58 20.49 8.65
N ASP A 229 -6.93 19.35 8.41
CA ASP A 229 -5.47 19.21 8.29
C ASP A 229 -4.96 19.14 6.83
N ASP A 230 -5.82 19.46 5.86
CA ASP A 230 -5.49 19.56 4.44
C ASP A 230 -5.27 21.02 3.99
N THR A 231 -4.61 21.83 4.82
CA THR A 231 -4.11 23.16 4.42
C THR A 231 -2.70 23.06 3.87
N GLU A 232 -2.28 24.03 3.07
CA GLU A 232 -0.96 24.00 2.42
C GLU A 232 0.18 23.98 3.46
N GLU A 233 0.03 24.76 4.52
CA GLU A 233 0.99 24.88 5.62
C GLU A 233 1.15 23.55 6.35
N VAL A 234 0.03 22.92 6.74
CA VAL A 234 0.04 21.63 7.44
C VAL A 234 0.59 20.52 6.55
N VAL A 235 0.26 20.54 5.26
CA VAL A 235 0.76 19.55 4.30
C VAL A 235 2.28 19.68 4.11
N LYS A 236 2.79 20.90 3.91
CA LYS A 236 4.24 21.14 3.79
C LYS A 236 4.99 20.73 5.06
N GLU A 237 4.46 21.06 6.23
CA GLU A 237 5.09 20.66 7.49
C GLU A 237 5.13 19.13 7.65
N ARG A 238 4.06 18.43 7.28
CA ARG A 238 4.03 16.96 7.30
C ARG A 238 5.02 16.33 6.32
N LEU A 239 5.20 16.94 5.15
CA LEU A 239 6.20 16.49 4.18
C LEU A 239 7.62 16.70 4.71
N ARG A 240 7.88 17.85 5.33
CA ARG A 240 9.15 18.15 5.99
C ARG A 240 9.48 17.12 7.06
N ILE A 241 8.57 16.90 8.02
CA ILE A 241 8.73 15.92 9.10
C ILE A 241 9.00 14.52 8.51
N TYR A 242 8.24 14.13 7.48
CA TYR A 242 8.45 12.83 6.82
C TYR A 242 9.87 12.71 6.24
N TYR A 243 10.39 13.74 5.57
CA TYR A 243 11.73 13.71 5.01
C TYR A 243 12.81 13.72 6.09
N GLU A 244 12.64 14.48 7.18
CA GLU A 244 13.57 14.44 8.32
C GLU A 244 13.60 13.04 8.97
N MET A 245 12.45 12.41 9.16
CA MET A 245 12.38 11.09 9.79
C MET A 245 12.88 9.95 8.90
N VAL A 246 12.45 9.93 7.63
CA VAL A 246 12.62 8.76 6.75
C VAL A 246 13.83 8.87 5.83
N LEU A 247 14.20 10.08 5.39
CA LEU A 247 15.30 10.28 4.43
C LEU A 247 16.67 10.32 5.13
N LEU A 248 16.73 10.61 6.44
CA LEU A 248 17.97 10.52 7.21
C LEU A 248 18.40 9.08 7.53
N HIS A 249 17.55 8.08 7.27
CA HIS A 249 17.75 6.70 7.74
C HIS A 249 17.60 5.61 6.67
N LEU A 250 17.39 5.99 5.40
CA LEU A 250 17.33 5.09 4.23
C LEU A 250 18.34 5.53 3.15
#